data_AF-T0ZWD9-F1
#
_entry.id   AF-T0ZWD9-F1
#
_cell.length_a   1.000
_cell.length_b   1.000
_cell.length_c   1.000
_cell.angle_alpha   90.00
_cell.angle_beta   90.00
_cell.angle_gamma   90.00
#
_symmetry.space_group_name_H-M   'P 1'
#
loop_
_entity.id
_entity.type
_entity.pdbx_description
1 polymer ?
#
loop_
_entity_poly.entity_id
_entity_poly.type
_entity_poly.pdbx_seq_one_letter_code
_entity_poly.pdbx_strand_id
1 'polypeptide(L)'
;MVVAYSEFGRRVQVNASGGTDHGTAGVVFVYGNSVKGGLAGEYPSLTNLSDGNLKITVDYRSIYATLLENVLSHDSKTILNGNYPKLNIIKT
;
A
#
# COMPACT_ATOMS: atom_id res chain seq x y z
N MET A 1 -11.58 8.31 -10.08
CA MET A 1 -10.41 7.85 -9.31
C MET A 1 -10.32 6.35 -9.45
N VAL A 2 -9.12 5.80 -9.60
CA VAL A 2 -8.86 4.36 -9.71
C VAL A 2 -7.83 3.97 -8.67
N VAL A 3 -8.06 2.84 -8.02
CA VAL A 3 -7.10 2.20 -7.10
C VAL A 3 -6.81 0.82 -7.65
N ALA A 4 -5.53 0.54 -7.94
CA ALA A 4 -5.06 -0.77 -8.35
C ALA A 4 -4.23 -1.37 -7.21
N TYR A 5 -4.73 -2.46 -6.66
CA TYR A 5 -4.11 -3.25 -5.60
C TYR A 5 -3.75 -4.63 -6.14
N SER A 6 -2.63 -5.19 -5.65
CA SER A 6 -2.24 -6.56 -5.90
C SER A 6 -1.67 -7.17 -4.63
N GLU A 7 -2.07 -8.41 -4.36
CA GLU A 7 -1.49 -9.26 -3.32
C GLU A 7 -0.21 -9.98 -3.78
N PHE A 8 0.14 -9.88 -5.06
CA PHE A 8 1.27 -10.59 -5.68
C PHE A 8 2.58 -9.80 -5.59
N GLY A 9 3.00 -9.48 -4.36
CA GLY A 9 4.34 -8.94 -4.08
C GLY A 9 5.47 -9.90 -4.48
N ARG A 10 6.71 -9.44 -4.55
CA ARG A 10 7.88 -10.29 -4.87
C ARG A 10 8.90 -10.28 -3.73
N ARG A 11 9.55 -11.42 -3.50
CA ARG A 11 10.75 -11.48 -2.65
C ARG A 11 11.96 -10.88 -3.35
N VAL A 12 12.93 -10.41 -2.57
CA VAL A 12 14.17 -9.81 -3.13
C VAL A 12 15.09 -10.87 -3.71
N GLN A 13 15.17 -12.04 -3.08
CA GLN A 13 16.06 -13.11 -3.50
C GLN A 13 15.55 -13.84 -4.75
N VAL A 14 16.49 -14.18 -5.64
CA VAL A 14 16.21 -15.04 -6.81
C VAL A 14 15.86 -16.46 -6.36
N ASN A 15 14.87 -17.07 -6.99
CA ASN A 15 14.48 -18.46 -6.74
C ASN A 15 15.20 -19.45 -7.67
N ALA A 16 15.00 -20.75 -7.44
CA ALA A 16 15.67 -21.81 -8.20
C ALA A 16 15.35 -21.82 -9.70
N SER A 17 14.26 -21.16 -10.12
CA SER A 17 13.86 -21.03 -11.52
C SER A 17 14.40 -19.76 -12.20
N GLY A 18 15.25 -18.98 -11.53
CA GLY A 18 15.79 -17.73 -12.05
C GLY A 18 14.83 -16.53 -12.00
N GLY A 19 13.68 -16.69 -11.33
CA GLY A 19 12.72 -15.61 -11.04
C GLY A 19 12.80 -15.17 -9.58
N THR A 20 11.72 -14.61 -9.04
CA THR A 20 11.55 -14.35 -7.59
C THR A 20 10.35 -15.13 -7.07
N ASP A 21 10.26 -15.36 -5.76
CA ASP A 21 9.06 -15.95 -5.17
C ASP A 21 7.99 -14.91 -4.82
N HIS A 22 6.78 -15.39 -4.54
CA HIS A 22 5.69 -14.56 -4.01
C HIS A 22 6.11 -13.96 -2.67
N GLY A 23 5.99 -12.64 -2.55
CA GLY A 23 6.33 -11.84 -1.39
C GLY A 23 5.11 -11.16 -0.78
N THR A 24 5.27 -10.72 0.46
CA THR A 24 4.16 -10.20 1.28
C THR A 24 3.91 -8.70 1.14
N ALA A 25 4.74 -7.98 0.38
CA ALA A 25 4.62 -6.54 0.17
C ALA A 25 4.71 -6.18 -1.32
N GLY A 26 3.95 -5.16 -1.72
CA GLY A 26 3.85 -4.70 -3.09
C GLY A 26 3.48 -3.22 -3.17
N VAL A 27 3.23 -2.73 -4.38
CA VAL A 27 2.85 -1.33 -4.63
C VAL A 27 1.35 -1.25 -4.88
N VAL A 28 0.70 -0.25 -4.26
CA VAL A 28 -0.68 0.14 -4.59
C VAL A 28 -0.62 1.42 -5.41
N PHE A 29 -1.28 1.43 -6.57
CA PHE A 29 -1.42 2.63 -7.39
C PHE A 29 -2.75 3.31 -7.10
N VAL A 30 -2.71 4.61 -6.84
CA VAL A 30 -3.89 5.47 -6.73
C VAL A 30 -3.78 6.54 -7.80
N TYR A 31 -4.79 6.66 -8.65
CA TYR A 31 -4.75 7.53 -9.83
C TYR A 31 -6.05 8.33 -9.99
N GLY A 32 -5.91 9.60 -10.41
CA GLY A 32 -7.01 10.50 -10.74
C GLY A 32 -6.71 11.96 -10.42
N ASN A 33 -7.56 12.87 -10.92
CA ASN A 33 -7.35 14.32 -10.80
C ASN A 33 -7.26 14.83 -9.34
N SER A 34 -7.97 14.19 -8.41
CA SER A 34 -7.96 14.51 -6.98
C SER A 34 -6.79 13.90 -6.22
N VAL A 35 -5.96 13.06 -6.85
CA VAL A 35 -4.83 12.39 -6.19
C VAL A 35 -3.65 13.35 -6.09
N LYS A 36 -3.06 13.44 -4.90
CA LYS A 36 -1.76 14.06 -4.68
C LYS A 36 -0.68 13.06 -5.07
N GLY A 37 0.04 13.36 -6.17
CA GLY A 37 1.08 12.48 -6.68
C GLY A 37 2.30 12.38 -5.77
N GLY A 38 3.12 11.35 -6.00
CA GLY A 38 4.31 11.04 -5.23
C GLY A 38 4.25 9.65 -4.61
N LEU A 39 5.28 9.32 -3.83
CA LEU A 39 5.32 8.10 -3.02
C LEU A 39 4.58 8.35 -1.70
N ALA A 40 3.61 7.49 -1.39
CA ALA A 40 3.00 7.43 -0.07
C ALA A 40 3.72 6.36 0.76
N GLY A 41 4.36 6.77 1.85
CA GLY A 41 5.24 5.91 2.66
C GLY A 41 6.70 6.00 2.24
N GLU A 42 7.44 4.94 2.50
CA GLU A 42 8.89 4.88 2.30
C GLU A 42 9.27 3.91 1.18
N TYR A 43 10.38 4.19 0.49
CA TYR A 43 10.96 3.25 -0.44
C TYR A 43 11.54 2.07 0.36
N PRO A 44 11.18 0.82 0.05
CA PRO A 44 11.55 -0.30 0.89
C PRO A 44 13.05 -0.61 0.78
N SER A 45 13.66 -1.06 1.88
CA SER A 45 15.04 -1.55 1.87
C SER A 45 15.10 -2.94 1.23
N LEU A 46 16.09 -3.14 0.36
CA LEU A 46 16.37 -4.44 -0.27
C LEU A 46 17.26 -5.35 0.60
N THR A 47 17.75 -4.85 1.73
CA THR A 47 18.66 -5.59 2.62
C THR A 47 18.11 -5.76 4.03
N ASN A 48 17.23 -4.87 4.49
CA ASN A 48 16.53 -4.99 5.78
C ASN A 48 15.16 -5.67 5.58
N LEU A 49 15.17 -6.99 5.55
CA LEU A 49 14.02 -7.83 5.19
C LEU A 49 13.34 -8.47 6.42
N SER A 50 12.11 -8.93 6.24
CA SER A 50 11.40 -9.79 7.19
C SER A 50 11.18 -11.15 6.54
N ASP A 51 11.92 -12.17 6.99
CA ASP A 51 11.85 -13.53 6.44
C ASP A 51 12.04 -13.58 4.90
N GLY A 52 12.96 -12.75 4.39
CA GLY A 52 13.23 -12.60 2.95
C GLY A 52 12.23 -11.73 2.17
N ASN A 53 11.22 -11.18 2.83
CA ASN A 53 10.25 -10.25 2.24
C ASN A 53 10.65 -8.80 2.51
N LEU A 54 10.25 -7.90 1.60
CA LEU A 54 10.26 -6.47 1.88
C LEU A 54 9.39 -6.17 3.09
N LYS A 55 9.88 -5.32 3.99
CA LYS A 55 9.07 -4.84 5.12
C LYS A 55 7.97 -3.90 4.61
N ILE A 56 6.74 -4.11 5.09
CA ILE A 56 5.61 -3.26 4.78
C ILE A 56 5.86 -1.87 5.36
N THR A 57 5.78 -0.83 4.52
CA THR A 57 5.97 0.57 4.93
C THR A 57 4.65 1.31 5.11
N VAL A 58 3.58 0.82 4.49
CA VAL A 58 2.23 1.37 4.57
C VAL A 58 1.24 0.24 4.76
N ASP A 59 0.42 0.34 5.81
CA ASP A 59 -0.72 -0.54 5.98
C ASP A 59 -1.78 -0.22 4.92
N TYR A 60 -2.21 -1.21 4.13
CA TYR A 60 -3.22 -0.98 3.08
C TYR A 60 -4.53 -0.43 3.64
N ARG A 61 -4.84 -0.70 4.92
CA ARG A 61 -6.04 -0.18 5.60
C ARG A 61 -5.97 1.33 5.79
N SER A 62 -4.78 1.92 5.88
CA SER A 62 -4.59 3.38 5.85
C SER A 62 -4.96 3.98 4.50
N ILE A 63 -4.74 3.27 3.40
CA ILE A 63 -5.18 3.68 2.06
C ILE A 63 -6.71 3.69 2.05
N TYR A 64 -7.36 2.59 2.44
CA TYR A 64 -8.81 2.50 2.46
C TYR A 64 -9.46 3.50 3.42
N ALA A 65 -8.90 3.73 4.60
CA ALA A 65 -9.39 4.74 5.53
C ALA A 65 -9.37 6.14 4.91
N THR A 66 -8.30 6.47 4.17
CA THR A 66 -8.18 7.74 3.47
C THR A 66 -9.27 7.90 2.39
N LEU A 67 -9.53 6.85 1.62
CA LEU A 67 -10.53 6.90 0.55
C LEU A 67 -11.96 6.94 1.08
N LEU A 68 -12.25 6.16 2.12
CA LEU A 68 -13.56 6.13 2.77
C LEU A 68 -13.94 7.52 3.27
N GLU A 69 -13.04 8.21 3.98
CA GLU A 69 -13.38 9.51 4.55
C GLU A 69 -13.25 10.66 3.56
N ASN A 70 -12.15 10.73 2.80
CA ASN A 70 -11.85 11.91 1.99
C ASN A 70 -12.45 11.87 0.58
N VAL A 71 -13.01 10.72 0.16
CA VAL A 71 -13.58 10.56 -1.19
C VAL A 71 -15.02 10.05 -1.13
N LEU A 72 -15.29 9.04 -0.30
CA LEU A 72 -16.61 8.42 -0.23
C LEU A 72 -17.50 9.01 0.88
N SER A 73 -16.97 9.86 1.76
CA SER A 73 -17.70 10.46 2.88
C SER A 73 -18.32 9.42 3.84
N HIS A 74 -17.61 8.34 4.13
CA HIS A 74 -18.01 7.29 5.06
C HIS A 74 -17.03 7.15 6.23
N ASP A 75 -17.54 6.77 7.41
CA ASP A 75 -16.71 6.50 8.58
C ASP A 75 -15.83 5.25 8.36
N SER A 76 -14.52 5.48 8.31
CA SER A 76 -13.55 4.41 8.09
C SER A 76 -13.47 3.46 9.28
N LYS A 77 -13.68 3.95 10.50
CA LYS A 77 -13.53 3.17 11.72
C LYS A 77 -14.54 2.03 11.79
N THR A 78 -15.81 2.34 11.50
CA THR A 78 -16.89 1.35 11.49
C THR A 78 -16.67 0.30 10.41
N ILE A 79 -16.29 0.71 9.19
CA ILE A 79 -16.13 -0.22 8.06
C ILE A 79 -14.89 -1.12 8.21
N LEU A 80 -13.77 -0.57 8.68
CA LEU A 80 -12.51 -1.30 8.82
C LEU A 80 -12.33 -1.96 10.21
N ASN A 81 -13.32 -1.81 11.09
CA ASN A 81 -13.31 -2.28 12.47
C ASN A 81 -12.03 -1.87 13.23
N GLY A 82 -11.60 -0.62 13.07
CA GLY A 82 -10.36 -0.13 13.66
C GLY A 82 -9.96 1.26 13.17
N ASN A 83 -9.05 1.89 13.90
CA ASN A 83 -8.51 3.20 13.54
C ASN A 83 -7.19 3.01 12.78
N TYR A 84 -7.13 3.54 11.56
CA TYR A 84 -5.92 3.52 10.73
C TYR A 84 -5.53 4.95 10.38
N PRO A 85 -4.24 5.30 10.44
CA PRO A 85 -3.79 6.66 10.13
C PRO A 85 -4.07 6.98 8.67
N LYS A 86 -4.64 8.16 8.40
CA LYS A 86 -4.90 8.62 7.03
C LYS A 86 -3.62 9.08 6.35
N LEU A 87 -3.52 8.84 5.05
CA LEU A 87 -2.40 9.22 4.22
C LEU A 87 -2.67 10.56 3.53
N ASN A 88 -1.63 11.35 3.30
CA ASN A 88 -1.71 12.60 2.56
C ASN A 88 -1.65 12.36 1.04
N ILE A 89 -2.64 11.66 0.49
CA ILE A 89 -2.69 11.23 -0.92
C ILE A 89 -3.86 11.83 -1.71
N ILE A 90 -4.75 12.59 -1.08
CA ILE A 90 -5.86 13.30 -1.72
C ILE A 90 -5.62 14.80 -1.57
N LYS A 91 -5.80 15.56 -2.66
CA LYS A 91 -5.71 17.02 -2.65
C LYS A 91 -6.84 17.58 -1.76
N THR A 92 -6.47 18.44 -0.82
CA THR A 92 -7.39 19.29 -0.04
C THR A 92 -7.84 20.48 -0.86
#